data_AF-A0A2T0X423-F1
#
_entry.id   AF-A0A2T0X423-F1
#
_cell.length_a   1.000
_cell.length_b   1.000
_cell.length_c   1.000
_cell.angle_alpha   90.00
_cell.angle_beta   90.00
_cell.angle_gamma   90.00
#
_symmetry.space_group_name_H-M   'P 1'
#
loop_
_entity.id
_entity.type
_entity.pdbx_description
1 polymer ?
#
loop_
_entity_poly.entity_id
_entity_poly.type
_entity_poly.pdbx_seq_one_letter_code
_entity_poly.pdbx_strand_id
1 'polypeptide(L)'
;MTESTLASAAEEAALPPDPARAHAVRMDGLRGVEDEKTPDPSKRRPRSPAEWAYRRLALYMAKFEEGLAEGEEMAMTASAGGASAIRIRGMGHFDPDIVTFYGIDPAGVKVQLIQHVSQLSVLLRALPKAGRGRPYRIGFDLRRDLEEGPEPGTAPADGVAP
;
A
#
# COMPACT_ATOMS: atom_id res chain seq x y z
N MET A 1 -18.97 14.76 -19.98
CA MET A 1 -18.65 13.47 -19.30
C MET A 1 -17.76 12.59 -20.19
N THR A 2 -16.69 13.11 -20.79
CA THR A 2 -15.94 12.38 -21.84
C THR A 2 -14.44 12.30 -21.60
N GLU A 3 -13.86 13.22 -20.82
CA GLU A 3 -12.40 13.24 -20.62
C GLU A 3 -11.94 12.24 -19.55
N SER A 4 -12.73 12.06 -18.47
CA SER A 4 -12.38 11.13 -17.38
C SER A 4 -12.37 9.66 -17.82
N THR A 5 -13.21 9.28 -18.79
CA THR A 5 -13.30 7.90 -19.28
C THR A 5 -12.15 7.56 -20.22
N LEU A 6 -11.68 8.52 -21.03
CA LEU A 6 -10.59 8.31 -21.98
C LEU A 6 -9.23 8.16 -21.28
N ALA A 7 -8.99 8.94 -20.23
CA ALA A 7 -7.76 8.82 -19.43
C ALA A 7 -7.67 7.46 -18.73
N SER A 8 -8.77 7.01 -18.12
CA SER A 8 -8.83 5.70 -17.45
C SER A 8 -8.65 4.53 -18.42
N ALA A 9 -9.20 4.64 -19.65
CA ALA A 9 -9.06 3.59 -20.66
C ALA A 9 -7.64 3.52 -21.26
N ALA A 10 -6.97 4.67 -21.45
CA ALA A 10 -5.60 4.71 -21.95
C ALA A 10 -4.59 4.16 -20.93
N GLU A 11 -4.78 4.46 -19.63
CA GLU A 11 -3.93 3.96 -18.54
C GLU A 11 -4.11 2.44 -18.36
N GLU A 12 -5.34 1.93 -18.53
CA GLU A 12 -5.63 0.51 -18.48
C GLU A 12 -5.06 -0.28 -19.66
N ALA A 13 -5.04 0.31 -20.86
CA ALA A 13 -4.44 -0.33 -22.04
C ALA A 13 -2.90 -0.41 -21.96
N ALA A 14 -2.25 0.47 -21.19
CA ALA A 14 -0.80 0.58 -21.12
C ALA A 14 -0.16 -0.44 -20.16
N LEU A 15 -0.92 -1.04 -19.25
CA LEU A 15 -0.38 -1.92 -18.21
C LEU A 15 -1.17 -3.23 -18.13
N PRO A 16 -0.51 -4.40 -18.09
CA PRO A 16 -1.21 -5.68 -18.18
C PRO A 16 -2.20 -5.86 -17.03
N PRO A 17 -3.31 -6.59 -17.27
CA PRO A 17 -4.28 -6.94 -16.23
C PRO A 17 -3.60 -7.73 -15.10
N ASP A 18 -3.96 -7.43 -13.86
CA ASP A 18 -3.40 -8.08 -12.67
C ASP A 18 -4.16 -9.38 -12.35
N PRO A 19 -3.47 -10.51 -12.15
CA PRO A 19 -4.11 -11.73 -11.64
C PRO A 19 -4.51 -11.67 -10.16
N ALA A 20 -3.93 -10.79 -9.34
CA ALA A 20 -4.14 -10.73 -7.90
C ALA A 20 -5.44 -9.99 -7.53
N ARG A 21 -6.19 -10.54 -6.55
CA ARG A 21 -7.41 -9.93 -5.97
C ARG A 21 -7.10 -9.18 -4.69
N ALA A 22 -5.91 -9.37 -4.15
CA ALA A 22 -5.44 -8.69 -2.96
C ALA A 22 -3.91 -8.70 -2.99
N HIS A 23 -3.31 -7.61 -2.52
CA HIS A 23 -1.86 -7.46 -2.45
C HIS A 23 -1.49 -6.49 -1.35
N ALA A 24 -0.38 -6.73 -0.66
CA ALA A 24 0.13 -5.84 0.37
C ALA A 24 1.66 -5.81 0.40
N VAL A 25 2.21 -4.62 0.65
CA VAL A 25 3.63 -4.41 0.93
C VAL A 25 3.77 -3.89 2.34
N ARG A 26 4.63 -4.52 3.13
CA ARG A 26 4.80 -4.24 4.56
C ARG A 26 6.26 -4.32 4.98
N MET A 27 6.69 -3.37 5.79
CA MET A 27 8.04 -3.32 6.38
C MET A 27 8.28 -4.42 7.43
N ASP A 28 7.21 -4.93 8.06
CA ASP A 28 7.30 -5.92 9.13
C ASP A 28 7.36 -7.37 8.60
N GLY A 29 7.20 -7.58 7.29
CA GLY A 29 7.17 -8.90 6.65
C GLY A 29 6.04 -9.80 7.13
N LEU A 30 5.06 -9.28 7.88
CA LEU A 30 3.96 -10.08 8.42
C LEU A 30 2.93 -10.35 7.33
N ARG A 31 2.41 -11.57 7.29
CA ARG A 31 1.31 -11.92 6.39
C ARG A 31 -0.01 -11.26 6.82
N GLY A 32 -0.79 -10.81 5.85
CA GLY A 32 -2.14 -10.27 5.99
C GLY A 32 -3.19 -11.14 5.30
N VAL A 33 -4.44 -10.66 5.31
CA VAL A 33 -5.58 -11.26 4.60
C VAL A 33 -5.35 -11.25 3.09
N GLU A 34 -4.53 -10.32 2.62
CA GLU A 34 -4.11 -10.17 1.23
C GLU A 34 -3.21 -11.32 0.75
N ASP A 35 -2.54 -12.01 1.67
CA ASP A 35 -1.70 -13.18 1.39
C ASP A 35 -2.50 -14.50 1.37
N GLU A 36 -3.77 -14.48 1.81
CA GLU A 36 -4.61 -15.67 1.88
C GLU A 36 -5.23 -15.98 0.51
N LYS A 37 -4.64 -16.98 -0.16
CA LYS A 37 -5.00 -17.55 -1.48
C LYS A 37 -4.79 -16.58 -2.64
N THR A 38 -3.71 -16.83 -3.37
CA THR A 38 -3.47 -16.24 -4.70
C THR A 38 -4.61 -16.64 -5.64
N PRO A 39 -5.25 -15.68 -6.33
CA PRO A 39 -6.19 -16.03 -7.38
C PRO A 39 -5.47 -16.75 -8.51
N ASP A 40 -6.25 -17.52 -9.26
CA ASP A 40 -5.77 -18.24 -10.43
C ASP A 40 -5.16 -17.25 -11.45
N PRO A 41 -3.84 -17.27 -11.68
CA PRO A 41 -3.15 -16.31 -12.54
C PRO A 41 -3.58 -16.42 -14.01
N SER A 42 -4.30 -17.48 -14.38
CA SER A 42 -4.90 -17.61 -15.71
C SER A 42 -6.12 -16.70 -15.91
N LYS A 43 -6.71 -16.15 -14.84
CA LYS A 43 -7.90 -15.30 -14.90
C LYS A 43 -7.54 -13.82 -14.85
N ARG A 44 -6.95 -13.34 -15.95
CA ARG A 44 -6.69 -11.91 -16.17
C ARG A 44 -8.00 -11.12 -16.12
N ARG A 45 -8.05 -10.05 -15.33
CA ARG A 45 -9.20 -9.16 -15.19
C ARG A 45 -8.77 -7.70 -15.26
N PRO A 46 -9.69 -6.80 -15.66
CA PRO A 46 -9.53 -5.36 -15.42
C PRO A 46 -9.17 -5.10 -13.96
N ARG A 47 -8.29 -4.11 -13.75
CA ARG A 47 -7.94 -3.66 -12.40
C ARG A 47 -9.16 -3.15 -11.67
N SER A 48 -9.22 -3.41 -10.37
CA SER A 48 -10.30 -2.90 -9.53
C SER A 48 -10.10 -1.42 -9.15
N PRO A 49 -11.16 -0.72 -8.70
CA PRO A 49 -11.02 0.59 -8.06
C PRO A 49 -10.02 0.60 -6.89
N ALA A 50 -9.97 -0.47 -6.09
CA ALA A 50 -9.02 -0.63 -4.99
C ALA A 50 -7.57 -0.70 -5.45
N GLU A 51 -7.30 -1.52 -6.47
CA GLU A 51 -5.96 -1.64 -7.04
C GLU A 51 -5.51 -0.29 -7.63
N TRP A 52 -6.37 0.39 -8.40
CA TRP A 52 -6.05 1.72 -8.92
C TRP A 52 -5.82 2.77 -7.83
N ALA A 53 -6.56 2.71 -6.72
CA ALA A 53 -6.33 3.59 -5.58
C ALA A 53 -4.98 3.29 -4.93
N TYR A 54 -4.66 2.02 -4.69
CA TYR A 54 -3.40 1.55 -4.13
C TYR A 54 -2.19 2.04 -4.95
N ARG A 55 -2.20 1.83 -6.27
CA ARG A 55 -1.10 2.24 -7.15
C ARG A 55 -0.83 3.73 -7.07
N ARG A 56 -1.89 4.56 -7.14
CA ARG A 56 -1.75 6.03 -7.05
C ARG A 56 -1.29 6.47 -5.67
N LEU A 57 -1.82 5.88 -4.60
CA LEU A 57 -1.39 6.18 -3.23
C LEU A 57 0.09 5.86 -3.02
N ALA A 58 0.58 4.74 -3.55
CA ALA A 58 1.99 4.36 -3.48
C ALA A 58 2.89 5.42 -4.13
N LEU A 59 2.49 5.97 -5.29
CA LEU A 59 3.20 7.06 -5.95
C LEU A 59 3.17 8.35 -5.11
N TYR A 60 2.02 8.73 -4.54
CA TYR A 60 1.94 9.89 -3.63
C TYR A 60 2.82 9.70 -2.40
N MET A 61 2.83 8.51 -1.81
CA MET A 61 3.66 8.19 -0.66
C MET A 61 5.15 8.27 -1.00
N ALA A 62 5.59 7.63 -2.08
CA ALA A 62 6.97 7.72 -2.57
C ALA A 62 7.38 9.18 -2.77
N LYS A 63 6.54 9.96 -3.46
CA LYS A 63 6.83 11.36 -3.76
C LYS A 63 6.90 12.24 -2.51
N PHE A 64 6.04 11.97 -1.52
CA PHE A 64 6.08 12.68 -0.24
C PHE A 64 7.35 12.35 0.54
N GLU A 65 7.80 11.09 0.54
CA GLU A 65 9.04 10.69 1.23
C GLU A 65 10.31 11.29 0.61
N GLU A 66 10.33 11.54 -0.71
CA GLU A 66 11.43 12.26 -1.36
C GLU A 66 11.68 13.67 -0.76
N GLY A 67 10.64 14.30 -0.20
CA GLY A 67 10.71 15.64 0.39
C GLY A 67 11.00 15.67 1.89
N LEU A 68 11.14 14.52 2.55
CA LEU A 68 11.32 14.45 4.00
C LEU A 68 12.78 14.59 4.41
N ALA A 69 13.03 15.27 5.53
CA ALA A 69 14.36 15.36 6.11
C ALA A 69 14.83 14.00 6.68
N GLU A 70 16.15 13.85 6.89
CA GLU A 70 16.76 12.61 7.41
C GLU A 70 16.20 12.17 8.77
N GLY A 71 15.67 13.09 9.57
CA GLY A 71 15.07 12.80 10.87
C GLY A 71 13.56 12.53 10.86
N GLU A 72 12.92 12.53 9.70
CA GLU A 72 11.46 12.50 9.58
C GLU A 72 10.94 11.18 9.02
N GLU A 73 9.73 10.82 9.43
CA GLU A 73 8.95 9.69 8.93
C GLU A 73 7.58 10.15 8.47
N MET A 74 7.02 9.41 7.52
CA MET A 74 5.64 9.59 7.11
C MET A 74 4.67 9.03 8.14
N ALA A 75 3.64 9.81 8.44
CA ALA A 75 2.43 9.36 9.11
C ALA A 75 1.21 9.74 8.30
N MET A 76 0.10 9.04 8.53
CA MET A 76 -1.19 9.36 7.95
C MET A 76 -2.29 9.52 8.99
N THR A 77 -3.34 10.21 8.59
CA THR A 77 -4.63 10.21 9.30
C THR A 77 -5.75 9.99 8.29
N ALA A 78 -6.73 9.14 8.62
CA ALA A 78 -8.00 9.10 7.90
C ALA A 78 -8.84 10.32 8.31
N SER A 79 -9.31 11.08 7.33
CA SER A 79 -10.01 12.35 7.57
C SER A 79 -11.42 12.21 8.17
N ALA A 80 -11.93 10.99 8.36
CA ALA A 80 -13.23 10.73 8.98
C ALA A 80 -13.05 10.17 10.40
N GLY A 81 -13.33 10.99 11.43
CA GLY A 81 -13.59 10.48 12.79
C GLY A 81 -12.47 10.60 13.84
N GLY A 82 -11.48 11.46 13.66
CA GLY A 82 -10.55 11.82 14.75
C GLY A 82 -9.51 10.74 15.11
N ALA A 83 -9.18 9.85 14.18
CA ALA A 83 -8.09 8.89 14.37
C ALA A 83 -6.76 9.61 14.61
N SER A 84 -5.95 9.10 15.55
CA SER A 84 -4.60 9.59 15.79
C SER A 84 -3.72 9.35 14.55
N ALA A 85 -2.67 10.16 14.39
CA ALA A 85 -1.72 9.95 13.30
C ALA A 85 -1.03 8.58 13.44
N ILE A 86 -1.11 7.78 12.39
CA ILE A 86 -0.51 6.45 12.31
C ILE A 86 0.78 6.57 11.52
N ARG A 87 1.90 6.09 12.06
CA ARG A 87 3.15 5.97 11.30
C ARG A 87 3.01 4.78 10.35
N ILE A 88 3.04 5.05 9.06
CA ILE A 88 2.79 4.02 8.04
C ILE A 88 3.98 3.06 8.01
N ARG A 89 3.67 1.77 7.97
CA ARG A 89 4.60 0.64 7.85
C ARG A 89 4.22 -0.30 6.71
N GLY A 90 3.07 -0.10 6.08
CA GLY A 90 2.63 -0.90 4.94
C GLY A 90 1.31 -0.41 4.38
N MET A 91 1.00 -0.87 3.18
CA MET A 91 -0.28 -0.63 2.52
C MET A 91 -0.65 -1.88 1.73
N GLY A 92 -1.95 -2.15 1.62
CA GLY A 92 -2.49 -3.19 0.77
C GLY A 92 -3.82 -2.80 0.15
N HIS A 93 -4.31 -3.63 -0.75
CA HIS A 93 -5.64 -3.53 -1.32
C HIS A 93 -6.30 -4.90 -1.36
N PHE A 94 -7.63 -4.90 -1.38
CA PHE A 94 -8.44 -6.08 -1.58
C PHE A 94 -9.61 -5.73 -2.51
N ASP A 95 -9.73 -6.50 -3.58
CA ASP A 95 -10.72 -6.29 -4.62
C ASP A 95 -12.16 -6.51 -4.14
N PRO A 96 -13.10 -5.65 -4.57
CA PRO A 96 -12.91 -4.60 -5.57
C PRO A 96 -12.63 -3.20 -4.99
N ASP A 97 -12.74 -3.01 -3.69
CA ASP A 97 -13.03 -1.70 -3.13
C ASP A 97 -12.36 -1.36 -1.78
N ILE A 98 -11.49 -2.23 -1.25
CA ILE A 98 -10.82 -2.01 0.04
C ILE A 98 -9.35 -1.61 -0.14
N VAL A 99 -8.93 -0.58 0.58
CA VAL A 99 -7.52 -0.24 0.81
C VAL A 99 -7.23 -0.34 2.30
N THR A 100 -6.12 -0.98 2.63
CA THR A 100 -5.67 -1.19 4.00
C THR A 100 -4.36 -0.45 4.25
N PHE A 101 -4.27 0.25 5.37
CA PHE A 101 -3.03 0.87 5.85
C PHE A 101 -2.57 0.20 7.13
N TYR A 102 -1.29 -0.14 7.18
CA TYR A 102 -0.64 -0.78 8.31
C TYR A 102 0.33 0.19 8.96
N GLY A 103 0.36 0.20 10.29
CA GLY A 103 1.27 1.09 10.99
C GLY A 103 1.31 0.90 12.49
N ILE A 104 1.87 1.91 13.15
CA ILE A 104 1.92 2.04 14.60
C ILE A 104 1.32 3.38 15.03
N ASP A 105 0.61 3.39 16.14
CA ASP A 105 0.10 4.60 16.75
C ASP A 105 1.20 5.33 17.56
N PRO A 106 0.91 6.51 18.16
CA PRO A 106 1.88 7.22 19.00
C PRO A 106 2.35 6.44 20.25
N ALA A 107 1.58 5.46 20.73
CA ALA A 107 1.94 4.59 21.85
C ALA A 107 2.80 3.39 21.39
N GLY A 108 3.06 3.24 20.09
CA GLY A 108 3.80 2.12 19.51
C GLY A 108 2.97 0.86 19.33
N VAL A 109 1.65 0.95 19.47
CA VAL A 109 0.72 -0.16 19.28
C VAL A 109 0.47 -0.37 17.80
N LYS A 110 0.48 -1.63 17.35
CA LYS A 110 0.15 -2.00 15.97
C LYS A 110 -1.29 -1.61 15.67
N VAL A 111 -1.49 -0.89 14.58
CA VAL A 111 -2.80 -0.48 14.10
C VAL A 111 -2.97 -0.81 12.63
N GLN A 112 -4.22 -1.09 12.26
CA GLN A 112 -4.64 -1.33 10.89
C GLN A 112 -5.87 -0.50 10.62
N LEU A 113 -5.82 0.30 9.56
CA LEU A 113 -6.94 1.11 9.09
C LEU A 113 -7.44 0.53 7.77
N ILE A 114 -8.69 0.11 7.75
CA ILE A 114 -9.36 -0.48 6.58
C ILE A 114 -10.35 0.56 6.06
N GLN A 115 -10.22 0.93 4.79
CA GLN A 115 -11.06 1.96 4.16
C GLN A 115 -11.65 1.45 2.85
N HIS A 116 -12.93 1.73 2.63
CA HIS A 116 -13.53 1.62 1.31
C HIS A 116 -13.05 2.78 0.43
N VAL A 117 -12.75 2.51 -0.85
CA VAL A 117 -12.20 3.48 -1.81
C VAL A 117 -13.07 4.73 -1.99
N SER A 118 -14.40 4.59 -1.95
CA SER A 118 -15.32 5.73 -2.08
C SER A 118 -15.29 6.71 -0.90
N GLN A 119 -14.71 6.29 0.24
CA GLN A 119 -14.60 7.07 1.47
C GLN A 119 -13.14 7.48 1.75
N LEU A 120 -12.25 7.23 0.81
CA LEU A 120 -10.82 7.45 0.99
C LEU A 120 -10.51 8.95 1.11
N SER A 121 -9.99 9.34 2.26
CA SER A 121 -9.44 10.68 2.49
C SER A 121 -8.17 10.55 3.32
N VAL A 122 -7.03 10.79 2.66
CA VAL A 122 -5.69 10.57 3.22
C VAL A 122 -5.00 11.91 3.41
N LEU A 123 -4.57 12.17 4.65
CA LEU A 123 -3.64 13.26 4.96
C LEU A 123 -2.27 12.65 5.28
N LEU A 124 -1.23 13.01 4.53
CA LEU A 124 0.16 12.65 4.82
C LEU A 124 0.82 13.74 5.67
N ARG A 125 1.56 13.35 6.69
CA ARG A 125 2.27 14.24 7.61
C ARG A 125 3.70 13.78 7.80
N ALA A 126 4.62 14.74 7.88
CA ALA A 126 5.97 14.52 8.34
C ALA A 126 5.97 14.55 9.88
N LEU A 127 6.50 13.51 10.52
CA LEU A 127 6.71 13.49 11.97
C LEU A 127 8.19 13.17 12.26
N PRO A 128 8.78 13.67 13.35
CA PRO A 128 10.09 13.22 13.80
C PRO A 128 10.10 11.70 13.97
N LYS A 129 11.23 11.04 13.66
CA LYS A 129 11.38 9.60 13.75
C LYS A 129 11.09 9.08 15.15
N ALA A 130 10.51 7.88 15.24
CA ALA A 130 10.30 7.22 16.51
C ALA A 130 11.58 6.46 16.94
N GLY A 131 12.20 6.88 18.05
CA GLY A 131 13.33 6.15 18.65
C GLY A 131 14.69 6.35 17.96
N ARG A 132 15.61 5.40 18.19
CA ARG A 132 17.04 5.52 17.83
C ARG A 132 17.44 4.89 16.48
N GLY A 133 16.48 4.49 15.64
CA GLY A 133 16.73 3.86 14.34
C GLY A 133 16.90 4.82 13.16
N ARG A 134 17.04 4.24 11.96
CA ARG A 134 16.79 4.94 10.68
C ARG A 134 15.29 5.17 10.52
N PRO A 135 14.85 6.30 9.95
CA PRO A 135 13.44 6.52 9.64
C PRO A 135 12.95 5.46 8.65
N TYR A 136 11.73 4.99 8.85
CA TYR A 136 11.09 4.08 7.90
C TYR A 136 10.57 4.85 6.68
N ARG A 137 10.74 4.23 5.50
CA ARG A 137 10.45 4.82 4.19
C ARG A 137 9.72 3.82 3.27
N ILE A 138 8.45 3.57 3.58
CA ILE A 138 7.65 2.53 2.89
C ILE A 138 7.25 2.95 1.46
N GLY A 139 7.21 4.24 1.17
CA GLY A 139 6.87 4.77 -0.15
C GLY A 139 7.82 4.26 -1.24
N PHE A 140 9.12 4.14 -0.94
CA PHE A 140 10.08 3.60 -1.89
C PHE A 140 9.89 2.11 -2.16
N ASP A 141 9.59 1.32 -1.13
CA ASP A 141 9.32 -0.12 -1.28
C ASP A 141 8.02 -0.35 -2.06
N LEU A 142 6.98 0.45 -1.79
CA LEU A 142 5.74 0.45 -2.56
C LEU A 142 5.98 0.80 -4.03
N ARG A 143 6.78 1.82 -4.32
CA ARG A 143 7.11 2.18 -5.71
C ARG A 143 7.88 1.06 -6.42
N ARG A 144 8.87 0.47 -5.74
CA ARG A 144 9.65 -0.64 -6.31
C ARG A 144 8.76 -1.82 -6.68
N ASP A 145 7.85 -2.22 -5.79
CA ASP A 145 6.88 -3.29 -6.03
C ASP A 145 5.99 -3.01 -7.27
N LEU A 146 5.60 -1.75 -7.51
CA LEU A 146 4.85 -1.37 -8.71
C LEU A 146 5.66 -1.43 -10.02
N GLU A 147 6.97 -1.23 -9.95
CA GLU A 147 7.90 -1.21 -11.09
C GLU A 147 8.36 -2.62 -11.47
N GLU A 148 8.67 -3.44 -10.47
CA GLU A 148 9.11 -4.83 -10.63
C GLU A 148 7.93 -5.77 -10.95
N GLY A 149 6.70 -5.34 -10.61
CA GLY A 149 5.51 -6.18 -10.66
C GLY A 149 5.45 -7.12 -9.45
N PRO A 150 4.27 -7.69 -9.12
CA PRO A 150 4.18 -8.63 -8.01
C PRO A 150 5.03 -9.86 -8.36
N GLU A 151 6.20 -9.96 -7.72
CA GLU A 151 7.05 -11.14 -7.78
C GLU A 151 6.17 -12.36 -7.41
N PRO A 152 6.16 -13.43 -8.23
CA PRO A 152 5.45 -14.65 -7.89
C PRO A 152 6.00 -15.15 -6.55
N GLY A 153 5.16 -15.07 -5.52
CA GLY A 153 5.53 -15.12 -4.11
C GLY A 153 6.75 -15.98 -3.84
N THR A 154 7.82 -15.34 -3.35
CA THR A 154 8.96 -16.04 -2.79
C THR A 154 8.46 -16.94 -1.67
N ALA A 155 8.26 -18.21 -2.00
CA ALA A 155 8.09 -19.26 -1.02
C ALA A 155 9.25 -19.12 -0.02
N PRO A 156 8.99 -19.11 1.29
CA PRO A 156 10.09 -19.15 2.25
C PRO A 156 10.94 -20.35 1.90
N ALA A 157 12.26 -20.13 1.80
CA ALA A 157 13.20 -21.22 1.67
C ALA A 157 12.99 -22.17 2.86
N ASP A 158 12.34 -23.30 2.60
CA ASP A 158 12.28 -24.41 3.53
C ASP A 158 13.72 -24.83 3.81
N GLY A 159 14.18 -24.50 5.02
CA GLY A 159 15.59 -24.52 5.32
C GLY A 159 15.93 -24.36 6.78
N VAL A 160 15.16 -24.95 7.70
CA VAL A 160 15.69 -25.46 8.98
C VAL A 160 14.94 -26.75 9.35
N ALA A 161 15.55 -27.89 9.02
CA ALA A 161 15.25 -29.16 9.67
C ALA A 161 15.95 -29.20 11.05
N PRO A 162 15.38 -29.85 12.07
CA PRO A 162 16.17 -30.59 13.04
C PRO A 162 16.62 -31.95 12.49
#